data_AF-A0A7L7IJG8-F1
#
_entry.id   AF-A0A7L7IJG8-F1
#
_cell.length_a   1.000
_cell.length_b   1.000
_cell.length_c   1.000
_cell.angle_alpha   90.00
_cell.angle_beta   90.00
_cell.angle_gamma   90.00
#
_symmetry.space_group_name_H-M   'P 1'
#
loop_
_entity.id
_entity.type
_entity.pdbx_description
1 polymer ?
#
loop_
_entity_poly.entity_id
_entity_poly.type
_entity_poly.pdbx_seq_one_letter_code
_entity_poly.pdbx_strand_id
1 'polypeptide(L)'
;MVDKQDEIYMAILRGISVKHPAHYRVLITSRLSNDEGETSGKIFMMASRMQTMYAETDVNMSRFLDIYRQSCAYLLLPAIFNGGVEPKLIPELAILKRELSVKNAIDVNEHDVEVMALGAEEYRRRFETSGPSNRS
;
A
#
# COMPACT_ATOMS: atom_id res chain seq x y z
N MET A 1 -7.25 -17.90 -9.47
CA MET A 1 -5.82 -17.92 -9.87
C MET A 1 -4.96 -17.73 -8.62
N VAL A 2 -3.67 -18.14 -8.62
CA VAL A 2 -2.73 -17.90 -7.51
C VAL A 2 -1.62 -16.99 -8.02
N ASP A 3 -1.26 -15.95 -7.27
CA ASP A 3 -0.08 -15.14 -7.54
C ASP A 3 1.18 -15.88 -7.06
N LYS A 4 1.76 -16.70 -7.94
CA LYS A 4 2.81 -17.66 -7.56
C LYS A 4 4.14 -17.00 -7.19
N GLN A 5 4.44 -15.83 -7.75
CA GLN A 5 5.71 -15.13 -7.58
C GLN A 5 5.55 -13.83 -6.79
N ASP A 6 4.34 -13.59 -6.27
CA ASP A 6 4.02 -12.38 -5.54
C ASP A 6 4.25 -11.10 -6.38
N GLU A 7 3.93 -11.17 -7.68
CA GLU A 7 4.21 -10.10 -8.64
C GLU A 7 3.40 -8.84 -8.33
N ILE A 8 2.23 -8.99 -7.69
CA ILE A 8 1.40 -7.88 -7.25
C ILE A 8 1.78 -7.50 -5.82
N TYR A 9 2.49 -6.40 -5.65
CA TYR A 9 2.78 -5.85 -4.34
C TYR A 9 1.55 -5.16 -3.74
N MET A 10 1.17 -5.58 -2.54
CA MET A 10 0.04 -5.05 -1.79
C MET A 10 0.52 -4.56 -0.42
N ALA A 11 0.26 -3.29 -0.13
CA ALA A 11 0.56 -2.72 1.18
C ALA A 11 -0.63 -1.96 1.76
N ILE A 12 -0.72 -1.98 3.09
CA ILE A 12 -1.66 -1.19 3.88
C ILE A 12 -0.84 -0.28 4.78
N LEU A 13 -1.04 1.03 4.60
CA LEU A 13 -0.42 2.07 5.40
C LEU A 13 -1.42 2.63 6.42
N ARG A 14 -1.12 2.45 7.71
CA ARG A 14 -1.92 2.93 8.83
C ARG A 14 -1.33 4.23 9.40
N GLY A 15 -2.10 4.97 10.19
CA GLY A 15 -1.60 6.18 10.85
C GLY A 15 -1.28 7.32 9.88
N ILE A 16 -1.92 7.35 8.70
CA ILE A 16 -1.75 8.40 7.69
C ILE A 16 -2.39 9.74 8.08
N SER A 17 -3.15 9.76 9.18
CA SER A 17 -3.75 10.97 9.74
C SER A 17 -3.77 10.88 11.26
N VAL A 18 -3.17 11.87 11.92
CA VAL A 18 -3.23 12.02 13.38
C VAL A 18 -4.67 12.34 13.83
N LYS A 19 -5.39 13.15 13.05
CA LYS A 19 -6.77 13.55 13.34
C LYS A 19 -7.76 12.41 13.14
N HIS A 20 -7.48 11.52 12.20
CA HIS A 20 -8.35 10.40 11.85
C HIS A 20 -7.58 9.07 11.88
N PRO A 21 -7.36 8.48 13.08
CA PRO A 21 -6.49 7.31 13.22
C PRO A 21 -6.96 6.05 12.48
N ALA A 22 -8.26 5.93 12.21
CA ALA A 22 -8.85 4.81 11.47
C ALA A 22 -8.62 4.93 9.95
N HIS A 23 -8.16 6.08 9.44
CA HIS A 23 -7.84 6.20 8.03
C HIS A 23 -6.59 5.37 7.69
N TYR A 24 -6.66 4.67 6.58
CA TYR A 24 -5.54 3.91 6.03
C TYR A 24 -5.47 4.06 4.52
N ARG A 25 -4.32 3.78 3.95
CA ARG A 25 -4.11 3.79 2.50
C ARG A 25 -3.72 2.40 2.03
N VAL A 26 -4.39 1.93 0.99
CA VAL A 26 -4.00 0.71 0.27
C VAL A 26 -3.12 1.12 -0.89
N LEU A 27 -1.97 0.49 -1.05
CA LEU A 27 -1.07 0.60 -2.20
C LEU A 27 -1.08 -0.72 -2.97
N ILE A 28 -1.27 -0.61 -4.28
CA ILE A 28 -1.15 -1.71 -5.24
C ILE A 28 -0.12 -1.31 -6.29
N THR A 29 0.89 -2.13 -6.48
CA THR A 29 1.91 -1.92 -7.51
C THR A 29 2.58 -3.23 -7.89
N SER A 30 3.52 -3.22 -8.82
CA SER A 30 4.33 -4.41 -9.12
C SER A 30 5.40 -4.61 -8.05
N ARG A 31 5.78 -5.84 -7.77
CA ARG A 31 6.92 -6.12 -6.91
C ARG A 31 8.19 -5.61 -7.59
N LEU A 32 8.97 -4.80 -6.88
CA LEU A 32 10.29 -4.38 -7.35
C LEU A 32 11.25 -5.57 -7.23
N SER A 33 11.90 -5.92 -8.33
CA SER A 33 12.99 -6.89 -8.32
C SER A 33 14.19 -6.28 -7.62
N ASN A 34 14.68 -6.92 -6.55
CA ASN A 34 15.92 -6.57 -5.85
C ASN A 34 17.17 -6.92 -6.69
N ASP A 35 17.14 -6.72 -8.01
CA ASP A 35 18.33 -6.89 -8.84
C ASP A 35 19.24 -5.67 -8.57
N GLU A 36 19.95 -5.77 -7.44
CA GLU A 36 20.91 -4.78 -6.93
C GLU A 36 22.20 -4.73 -7.78
N GLY A 37 22.29 -5.55 -8.83
CA GLY A 37 23.33 -5.45 -9.85
C GLY A 37 22.95 -4.46 -10.95
N GLU A 38 23.62 -3.31 -10.99
CA GLU A 38 23.60 -2.31 -12.09
C GLU A 38 22.47 -1.25 -12.12
N THR A 39 21.96 -0.81 -10.97
CA THR A 39 20.89 0.22 -10.94
C THR A 39 21.31 1.59 -10.40
N SER A 40 22.59 1.78 -10.04
CA SER A 40 23.10 3.12 -9.66
C SER A 40 22.96 4.09 -10.85
N GLY A 41 22.00 5.02 -10.76
CA GLY A 41 21.76 6.08 -11.74
C GLY A 41 20.65 5.85 -12.77
N LYS A 42 19.91 4.73 -12.71
CA LYS A 42 18.77 4.48 -13.62
C LYS A 42 17.46 4.96 -12.99
N ILE A 43 16.68 5.75 -13.74
CA ILE A 43 15.32 6.15 -13.35
C ILE A 43 14.37 5.01 -13.70
N PHE A 44 13.62 4.53 -12.71
CA PHE A 44 12.56 3.53 -12.90
C PHE A 44 11.20 4.20 -12.81
N MET A 45 10.32 3.88 -13.76
CA MET A 45 8.91 4.25 -13.70
C MET A 45 8.07 3.01 -13.40
N MET A 46 7.23 3.11 -12.38
CA MET A 46 6.34 2.02 -11.99
C MET A 46 4.91 2.53 -11.85
N ALA A 47 3.96 1.78 -12.40
CA ALA A 47 2.56 2.07 -12.20
C ALA A 47 2.14 1.67 -10.79
N SER A 48 1.47 2.58 -10.10
CA SER A 48 0.85 2.30 -8.81
C SER A 48 -0.60 2.78 -8.79
N ARG A 49 -1.38 2.18 -7.90
CA ARG A 49 -2.71 2.62 -7.52
C ARG A 49 -2.76 2.72 -6.02
N MET A 50 -3.32 3.82 -5.54
CA MET A 50 -3.45 4.08 -4.11
C MET A 50 -4.87 4.52 -3.82
N GLN A 51 -5.46 3.94 -2.78
CA GLN A 51 -6.79 4.31 -2.33
C GLN A 51 -6.75 4.62 -0.84
N THR A 52 -7.14 5.85 -0.49
CA THR A 52 -7.34 6.23 0.91
C THR A 52 -8.72 5.76 1.34
N MET A 53 -8.76 4.99 2.41
CA MET A 53 -9.99 4.54 3.05
C MET A 53 -10.28 5.50 4.21
N TYR A 54 -11.27 6.37 4.00
CA TYR A 54 -11.78 7.31 5.00
C TYR A 54 -12.73 6.60 5.96
N ALA A 55 -12.21 5.60 6.68
CA ALA A 55 -13.01 4.77 7.56
C ALA A 55 -13.35 5.51 8.86
N GLU A 56 -14.62 5.41 9.28
CA GLU A 56 -15.08 5.96 10.57
C GLU A 56 -14.55 5.15 11.77
N THR A 57 -14.33 3.85 11.58
CA THR A 57 -13.83 2.94 12.61
C THR A 57 -12.81 1.96 12.04
N ASP A 58 -11.96 1.40 12.91
CA ASP A 58 -10.93 0.43 12.53
C ASP A 58 -11.45 -1.02 12.45
N VAL A 59 -12.77 -1.25 12.64
CA VAL A 59 -13.37 -2.58 12.75
C VAL A 59 -13.13 -3.42 11.49
N ASN A 60 -13.31 -2.84 10.29
CA ASN A 60 -13.11 -3.54 9.02
C ASN A 60 -11.64 -3.98 8.86
N MET A 61 -10.70 -3.08 9.15
CA MET A 61 -9.28 -3.34 9.03
C MET A 61 -8.83 -4.40 10.05
N SER A 62 -9.20 -4.23 11.31
CA SER A 62 -8.85 -5.18 12.38
C SER A 62 -9.37 -6.59 12.06
N ARG A 63 -10.64 -6.72 11.65
CA ARG A 63 -11.22 -8.01 11.26
C ARG A 63 -10.50 -8.65 10.07
N PHE A 64 -10.19 -7.86 9.04
CA PHE A 64 -9.43 -8.35 7.88
C PHE A 64 -8.05 -8.89 8.31
N LEU A 65 -7.31 -8.14 9.13
CA LEU A 65 -5.99 -8.53 9.60
C LEU A 65 -6.04 -9.73 10.56
N ASP A 66 -7.07 -9.85 11.39
CA ASP A 66 -7.31 -11.02 12.25
C ASP A 66 -7.49 -12.29 11.43
N ILE A 67 -8.33 -12.24 10.39
CA ILE A 67 -8.57 -13.37 9.50
C ILE A 67 -7.30 -13.68 8.70
N TYR A 68 -6.62 -12.67 8.16
CA TYR A 68 -5.38 -12.84 7.40
C TYR A 68 -4.27 -13.51 8.24
N ARG A 69 -4.12 -13.13 9.52
CA ARG A 69 -3.16 -13.78 10.43
C ARG A 69 -3.43 -15.27 10.64
N GLN A 70 -4.69 -15.69 10.55
CA GLN A 70 -5.09 -17.09 10.73
C GLN A 70 -4.99 -17.89 9.43
N SER A 71 -5.36 -17.28 8.30
CA SER A 71 -5.39 -17.95 6.99
C SER A 71 -4.06 -17.89 6.23
N CYS A 72 -3.19 -16.94 6.59
CA CYS A 72 -2.00 -16.55 5.82
C CYS A 72 -2.30 -16.31 4.33
N ALA A 73 -3.51 -15.85 4.03
CA ALA A 73 -3.99 -15.61 2.67
C ALA A 73 -5.23 -14.71 2.60
N TYR A 74 -5.40 -14.03 1.48
CA TYR A 74 -6.60 -13.27 1.16
C TYR A 74 -6.90 -13.33 -0.34
N LEU A 75 -8.13 -12.99 -0.71
CA LEU A 75 -8.54 -12.89 -2.11
C LEU A 75 -8.49 -11.42 -2.55
N LEU A 76 -7.73 -11.14 -3.61
CA LEU A 76 -7.85 -9.91 -4.38
C LEU A 76 -8.80 -10.19 -5.54
N LEU A 77 -9.94 -9.52 -5.62
CA LEU A 77 -10.91 -9.73 -6.69
C LEU A 77 -11.60 -8.43 -7.14
N PRO A 78 -12.06 -8.36 -8.39
CA PRO A 78 -12.84 -7.24 -8.89
C PRO A 78 -14.24 -7.18 -8.27
N ALA A 79 -14.72 -5.96 -8.13
CA ALA A 79 -16.06 -5.66 -7.65
C ALA A 79 -16.68 -4.55 -8.51
N ILE A 80 -17.92 -4.74 -8.95
CA ILE A 80 -18.69 -3.73 -9.69
C ILE A 80 -19.63 -3.03 -8.71
N PHE A 81 -19.49 -1.72 -8.60
CA PHE A 81 -20.42 -0.86 -7.88
C PHE A 81 -21.45 -0.28 -8.87
N ASN A 82 -22.70 -0.72 -8.76
CA ASN A 82 -23.82 -0.20 -9.57
C ASN A 82 -24.65 0.87 -8.82
N GLY A 83 -24.08 1.51 -7.80
CA GLY A 83 -24.80 2.50 -6.97
C GLY A 83 -25.71 1.91 -5.89
N GLY A 84 -25.75 0.58 -5.73
CA GLY A 84 -26.40 -0.11 -4.60
C GLY A 84 -25.51 -0.22 -3.36
N VAL A 85 -26.06 -0.77 -2.28
CA VAL A 85 -25.36 -0.93 -0.98
C VAL A 85 -24.27 -2.01 -1.05
N GLU A 86 -24.49 -3.09 -1.81
CA GLU A 86 -23.54 -4.19 -1.94
C GLU A 86 -22.93 -4.24 -3.35
N PRO A 87 -21.59 -4.35 -3.45
CA PRO A 87 -20.95 -4.52 -4.74
C PRO A 87 -21.15 -5.93 -5.29
N LYS A 88 -21.32 -6.03 -6.62
CA LYS A 88 -21.29 -7.32 -7.30
C LYS A 88 -19.85 -7.79 -7.47
N LEU A 89 -19.48 -8.81 -6.71
CA LEU A 89 -18.17 -9.46 -6.81
C LEU A 89 -18.08 -10.31 -8.08
N ILE A 90 -16.86 -10.45 -8.62
CA ILE A 90 -16.55 -11.34 -9.76
C ILE A 90 -15.53 -12.39 -9.31
N PRO A 91 -15.96 -13.48 -8.64
CA PRO A 91 -15.06 -14.47 -8.02
C PRO A 91 -14.18 -15.22 -9.02
N GLU A 92 -14.61 -15.33 -10.28
CA GLU A 92 -13.87 -16.02 -11.34
C GLU A 92 -12.52 -15.35 -11.64
N LEU A 93 -12.42 -14.04 -11.36
CA LEU A 93 -11.22 -13.23 -11.51
C LEU A 93 -10.43 -13.09 -10.21
N ALA A 94 -10.77 -13.87 -9.17
CA ALA A 94 -10.08 -13.80 -7.89
C ALA A 94 -8.64 -14.34 -7.99
N ILE A 95 -7.74 -13.58 -7.36
CA ILE A 95 -6.34 -13.90 -7.18
C ILE A 95 -6.12 -14.20 -5.70
N LEU A 96 -5.70 -15.43 -5.40
CA LEU A 96 -5.25 -15.79 -4.06
C LEU A 96 -3.88 -15.17 -3.81
N LYS A 97 -3.81 -14.32 -2.80
CA LYS A 97 -2.60 -13.61 -2.34
C LYS A 97 -2.20 -14.10 -0.96
N ARG A 98 -0.89 -14.09 -0.69
CA ARG A 98 -0.31 -14.54 0.58
C ARG A 98 0.54 -13.47 1.25
N GLU A 99 1.29 -12.68 0.48
CA GLU A 99 2.05 -11.57 1.03
C GLU A 99 1.19 -10.31 1.13
N LEU A 100 1.32 -9.63 2.26
CA LEU A 100 0.71 -8.35 2.55
C LEU A 100 1.65 -7.55 3.44
N SER A 101 2.10 -6.39 2.98
CA SER A 101 2.83 -5.45 3.84
C SER A 101 1.83 -4.62 4.65
N VAL A 102 2.04 -4.54 5.97
CA VAL A 102 1.25 -3.66 6.84
C VAL A 102 2.24 -2.83 7.66
N LYS A 103 2.25 -1.51 7.42
CA LYS A 103 3.16 -0.57 8.08
C LYS A 103 2.39 0.62 8.65
N ASN A 104 2.88 1.21 9.73
CA ASN A 104 2.46 2.58 10.06
C ASN A 104 3.23 3.57 9.19
N ALA A 105 2.60 4.70 8.89
CA ALA A 105 3.22 5.75 8.09
C ALA A 105 4.57 6.18 8.67
N ILE A 106 4.67 6.29 10.01
CA ILE A 106 5.91 6.68 10.69
C ILE A 106 7.08 5.69 10.51
N ASP A 107 6.77 4.41 10.25
CA ASP A 107 7.77 3.34 10.10
C ASP A 107 8.31 3.24 8.66
N VAL A 108 7.75 4.00 7.71
CA VAL A 108 8.17 4.00 6.31
C VAL A 108 9.46 4.80 6.12
N ASN A 109 10.46 4.22 5.47
CA ASN A 109 11.72 4.87 5.11
C ASN A 109 11.69 5.49 3.71
N GLU A 110 12.65 6.37 3.39
CA GLU A 110 12.74 7.05 2.08
C GLU A 110 12.87 6.07 0.91
N HIS A 111 13.55 4.94 1.12
CA HIS A 111 13.81 3.92 0.11
C HIS A 111 12.80 2.77 0.12
N ASP A 112 11.81 2.81 1.01
CA ASP A 112 10.73 1.83 1.04
C ASP A 112 9.77 2.07 -0.14
N VAL A 113 9.28 1.01 -0.78
CA VAL A 113 8.26 1.13 -1.84
C VAL A 113 6.99 1.82 -1.33
N GLU A 114 6.66 1.68 -0.04
CA GLU A 114 5.51 2.32 0.59
C GLU A 114 5.65 3.84 0.73
N VAL A 115 6.82 4.42 0.45
CA VAL A 115 7.02 5.87 0.43
C VAL A 115 6.05 6.56 -0.54
N MET A 116 5.71 5.89 -1.65
CA MET A 116 4.72 6.36 -2.63
C MET A 116 3.35 6.62 -1.98
N ALA A 117 3.02 5.84 -0.95
CA ALA A 117 1.75 5.89 -0.25
C ALA A 117 1.72 6.85 0.95
N LEU A 118 2.81 7.55 1.30
CA LEU A 118 2.74 8.60 2.31
C LEU A 118 1.94 9.81 1.82
N GLY A 119 1.98 10.07 0.50
CA GLY A 119 1.44 11.27 -0.12
C GLY A 119 2.45 12.41 -0.10
N ALA A 120 2.28 13.37 -1.02
CA ALA A 120 3.30 14.39 -1.26
C ALA A 120 3.60 15.26 -0.04
N GLU A 121 2.61 15.69 0.74
CA GLU A 121 2.84 16.55 1.90
C GLU A 121 3.69 15.86 2.98
N GLU A 122 3.34 14.63 3.36
CA GLU A 122 4.05 13.89 4.39
C GLU A 122 5.45 13.46 3.92
N TYR A 123 5.62 13.14 2.64
CA TYR A 123 6.95 12.92 2.05
C TYR A 123 7.84 14.15 2.22
N ARG A 124 7.37 15.32 1.80
CA ARG A 124 8.13 16.57 1.86
C ARG A 124 8.50 16.93 3.30
N ARG A 125 7.53 16.79 4.21
CA ARG A 125 7.74 17.04 5.64
C ARG A 125 8.87 16.18 6.21
N ARG A 126 8.96 14.91 5.80
CA ARG A 126 9.89 13.93 6.40
C ARG A 126 11.26 13.87 5.72
N PHE A 127 11.33 14.07 4.41
CA PHE A 127 12.53 13.77 3.63
C PHE A 127 13.09 14.98 2.87
N GLU A 128 12.30 16.01 2.57
CA GLU A 128 12.80 17.20 1.85
C GLU A 128 13.44 18.27 2.75
N THR A 129 13.42 18.11 4.08
CA THR A 129 13.96 19.13 5.01
C THR A 129 15.49 19.15 5.14
N SER A 130 16.24 18.45 4.28
CA SER A 130 17.70 18.53 4.19
C SER A 130 18.18 19.02 2.81
N GLY A 131 17.68 20.17 2.36
CA GLY A 131 18.36 20.95 1.31
C GLY A 131 19.64 21.59 1.88
N PRO A 132 20.75 21.69 1.11
CA PRO A 132 22.02 22.16 1.63
C PRO A 132 21.87 23.56 2.23
N SER A 133 22.37 23.74 3.46
CA SER A 133 22.53 25.07 4.02
C SER A 133 23.42 25.86 3.08
N ASN A 134 22.89 26.91 2.48
CA ASN A 134 23.70 27.85 1.70
C ASN A 134 24.67 28.54 2.68
N ARG A 135 25.88 27.99 2.76
CA ARG A 135 27.12 28.59 3.25
C ARG A 135 28.11 28.29 2.12
N SER A 136 28.69 29.23 1.40
CA SER A 136 28.99 30.63 1.64
C SER A 136 29.11 31.35 0.30
#